data_AF-A0A920SZU9-F1
#
_entry.id   AF-A0A920SZU9-F1
#
_cell.length_a   1.000
_cell.length_b   1.000
_cell.length_c   1.000
_cell.angle_alpha   90.00
_cell.angle_beta   90.00
_cell.angle_gamma   90.00
#
_symmetry.space_group_name_H-M   'P 1'
#
loop_
_entity.id
_entity.type
_entity.pdbx_description
1 polymer ?
#
loop_
_entity_poly.entity_id
_entity_poly.type
_entity_poly.pdbx_seq_one_letter_code
_entity_poly.pdbx_strand_id
1 'polypeptide(L)'
;MPSDSDERVENVGRILEMALTKGMAKEDIFVDPLFFPIAVDANYGRHALDAISRIRADFGDEIHIAGGMSNVSFGIPKRRLVNDVFLYLAIESGADAGIVDPITTSASRPLSIDIKSKPVELAMELLQGNDDFAMNYINAFRNGDLE
;
A
#
# COMPACT_ATOMS: atom_id res chain seq x y z
N MET A 1 8.19 12.37 -9.53
CA MET A 1 7.39 11.50 -8.63
C MET A 1 5.98 11.49 -9.20
N PRO A 2 5.36 10.31 -9.36
CA PRO A 2 4.03 10.22 -9.96
C PRO A 2 2.97 10.89 -9.09
N SER A 3 2.03 11.59 -9.70
CA SER A 3 0.95 12.32 -9.02
C SER A 3 -0.20 11.41 -8.60
N ASP A 4 -0.60 10.46 -9.45
CA ASP A 4 -1.77 9.59 -9.29
C ASP A 4 -1.50 8.13 -9.72
N SER A 5 -2.55 7.30 -9.73
CA SER A 5 -2.43 5.91 -10.17
C SER A 5 -2.11 5.77 -11.66
N ASP A 6 -2.58 6.69 -12.51
CA ASP A 6 -2.34 6.64 -13.96
C ASP A 6 -0.86 6.81 -14.26
N GLU A 7 -0.22 7.83 -13.69
CA GLU A 7 1.21 8.06 -13.87
C GLU A 7 2.05 6.90 -13.30
N ARG A 8 1.61 6.25 -12.21
CA ARG A 8 2.28 5.06 -11.66
C ARG A 8 2.26 3.89 -12.66
N VAL A 9 1.09 3.59 -13.20
CA VAL A 9 0.91 2.48 -14.16
C VAL A 9 1.66 2.77 -15.46
N GLU A 10 1.61 4.00 -15.97
CA GLU A 10 2.38 4.40 -17.17
C GLU A 10 3.88 4.21 -16.96
N ASN A 11 4.41 4.69 -15.83
CA ASN A 11 5.83 4.56 -15.50
C ASN A 11 6.24 3.08 -15.37
N VAL A 12 5.43 2.26 -14.70
CA VAL A 12 5.68 0.81 -14.58
C VAL A 12 5.68 0.15 -15.96
N GLY A 13 4.70 0.42 -16.81
CA GLY A 13 4.63 -0.14 -18.16
C GLY A 13 5.88 0.17 -18.99
N ARG A 14 6.33 1.44 -18.95
CA ARG A 14 7.55 1.88 -19.66
C ARG A 14 8.81 1.16 -19.15
N ILE A 15 8.97 1.04 -17.84
CA ILE A 15 10.14 0.37 -17.25
C ILE A 15 10.11 -1.14 -17.53
N LEU A 16 8.93 -1.76 -17.43
CA LEU A 16 8.72 -3.17 -17.70
C LEU A 16 9.04 -3.50 -19.17
N GLU A 17 8.54 -2.72 -20.12
CA GLU A 17 8.86 -2.89 -21.55
C GLU A 17 10.39 -2.83 -21.80
N MET A 18 11.07 -1.87 -21.19
CA MET A 18 12.53 -1.75 -21.28
C MET A 18 13.26 -2.96 -20.69
N ALA A 19 12.79 -3.50 -19.56
CA ALA A 19 13.38 -4.67 -18.91
C ALA A 19 13.21 -5.94 -19.76
N LEU A 20 12.00 -6.16 -20.28
CA LEU A 20 11.68 -7.31 -21.13
C LEU A 20 12.44 -7.27 -22.46
N THR A 21 12.58 -6.08 -23.06
CA THR A 21 13.37 -5.91 -24.30
C THR A 21 14.86 -6.24 -24.10
N LYS A 22 15.36 -6.14 -22.87
CA LYS A 22 16.73 -6.53 -22.49
C LYS A 22 16.85 -8.01 -22.11
N GLY A 23 15.77 -8.78 -22.19
CA GLY A 23 15.76 -10.21 -21.93
C GLY A 23 15.64 -10.61 -20.46
N MET A 24 15.16 -9.72 -19.58
CA MET A 24 14.83 -10.11 -18.21
C MET A 24 13.57 -11.00 -18.20
N ALA A 25 13.59 -12.06 -17.40
CA ALA A 25 12.41 -12.88 -17.16
C ALA A 25 11.40 -12.11 -16.29
N LYS A 26 10.10 -12.33 -16.50
CA LYS A 26 9.05 -11.63 -15.74
C LYS A 26 9.13 -11.97 -14.24
N GLU A 27 9.39 -13.23 -13.91
CA GLU A 27 9.51 -13.71 -12.53
C GLU A 27 10.67 -13.06 -11.74
N ASP A 28 11.65 -12.48 -12.42
CA ASP A 28 12.78 -11.78 -11.79
C ASP A 28 12.50 -10.27 -11.58
N ILE A 29 11.35 -9.77 -12.03
CA ILE A 29 11.01 -8.35 -12.02
C ILE A 29 10.08 -8.02 -10.86
N PHE A 30 10.57 -7.13 -9.98
CA PHE A 30 9.80 -6.53 -8.91
C PHE A 30 9.55 -5.05 -9.23
N VAL A 31 8.30 -4.67 -9.41
CA VAL A 31 7.89 -3.29 -9.67
C VAL A 31 7.45 -2.62 -8.36
N ASP A 32 7.93 -1.39 -8.14
CA ASP A 32 7.55 -0.56 -6.99
C ASP A 32 6.78 0.68 -7.48
N PRO A 33 5.46 0.77 -7.22
CA PRO A 33 4.63 1.90 -7.65
C PRO A 33 4.75 3.14 -6.73
N LEU A 34 5.73 3.15 -5.82
CA LEU A 34 6.09 4.24 -4.90
C LEU A 34 4.97 4.60 -3.91
N PHE A 35 5.10 4.11 -2.68
CA PHE A 35 4.19 4.40 -1.57
C PHE A 35 4.60 5.68 -0.83
N PHE A 36 3.73 6.69 -0.88
CA PHE A 36 3.96 7.98 -0.21
C PHE A 36 3.24 8.08 1.14
N PRO A 37 3.71 8.94 2.06
CA PRO A 37 3.07 9.15 3.36
C PRO A 37 1.65 9.76 3.22
N ILE A 38 0.64 9.10 3.77
CA ILE A 38 -0.76 9.57 3.73
C ILE A 38 -1.00 10.82 4.57
N ALA A 39 -0.07 11.16 5.48
CA ALA A 39 -0.10 12.42 6.20
C ALA A 39 0.09 13.65 5.29
N VAL A 40 0.60 13.46 4.07
CA VAL A 40 0.81 14.55 3.10
C VAL A 40 -0.43 14.76 2.23
N ASP A 41 -1.06 13.69 1.77
CA ASP A 41 -2.28 13.72 0.96
C ASP A 41 -3.10 12.46 1.26
N ALA A 42 -4.38 12.65 1.60
CA ALA A 42 -5.30 11.56 1.93
C ALA A 42 -5.50 10.58 0.76
N ASN A 43 -5.29 11.03 -0.49
CA ASN A 43 -5.46 10.19 -1.67
C ASN A 43 -4.28 9.26 -1.94
N TYR A 44 -3.12 9.46 -1.31
CA TYR A 44 -1.92 8.66 -1.61
C TYR A 44 -2.08 7.17 -1.33
N GLY A 45 -2.84 6.79 -0.29
CA GLY A 45 -3.16 5.40 -0.03
C GLY A 45 -3.99 4.80 -1.16
N ARG A 46 -5.09 5.48 -1.55
CA ARG A 46 -5.95 5.09 -2.67
C ARG A 46 -5.17 4.98 -3.99
N HIS A 47 -4.38 5.99 -4.34
CA HIS A 47 -3.57 6.00 -5.55
C HIS A 47 -2.59 4.81 -5.61
N ALA A 48 -2.01 4.42 -4.47
CA ALA A 48 -1.13 3.25 -4.40
C ALA A 48 -1.90 1.95 -4.62
N LEU A 49 -3.03 1.76 -3.93
CA LEU A 49 -3.86 0.55 -4.05
C LEU A 49 -4.44 0.40 -5.46
N ASP A 50 -4.95 1.48 -6.04
CA ASP A 50 -5.47 1.50 -7.41
C ASP A 50 -4.37 1.18 -8.44
N ALA A 51 -3.16 1.70 -8.23
CA ALA A 51 -2.01 1.37 -9.07
C ALA A 51 -1.64 -0.12 -8.97
N ILE A 52 -1.61 -0.70 -7.77
CA ILE A 52 -1.32 -2.14 -7.59
C ILE A 52 -2.35 -2.98 -8.35
N SER A 53 -3.65 -2.69 -8.16
CA SER A 53 -4.74 -3.40 -8.82
C SER A 53 -4.64 -3.34 -10.34
N ARG A 54 -4.36 -2.15 -10.89
CA ARG A 54 -4.20 -1.95 -12.34
C ARG A 54 -2.95 -2.60 -12.89
N ILE A 55 -1.81 -2.51 -12.20
CA ILE A 55 -0.58 -3.20 -12.61
C ILE A 55 -0.83 -4.71 -12.68
N ARG A 56 -1.51 -5.28 -11.67
CA ARG A 56 -1.85 -6.70 -11.67
C ARG A 56 -2.78 -7.07 -12.83
N ALA A 57 -3.79 -6.25 -13.11
CA ALA A 57 -4.71 -6.46 -14.22
C ALA A 57 -4.05 -6.36 -15.60
N ASP A 58 -3.17 -5.37 -15.79
CA ASP A 58 -2.56 -5.04 -17.08
C ASP A 58 -1.37 -5.95 -17.42
N PHE A 59 -0.58 -6.37 -16.42
CA PHE A 59 0.69 -7.08 -16.63
C PHE A 59 0.72 -8.53 -16.13
N GLY A 60 -0.36 -9.01 -15.49
CA GLY A 60 -0.52 -10.40 -15.05
C GLY A 60 0.22 -10.74 -13.75
N ASP A 61 0.20 -12.02 -13.39
CA ASP A 61 0.76 -12.58 -12.14
C ASP A 61 2.24 -12.99 -12.23
N GLU A 62 2.83 -12.98 -13.44
CA GLU A 62 4.22 -13.37 -13.66
C GLU A 62 5.24 -12.34 -13.13
N ILE A 63 4.85 -11.06 -13.01
CA ILE A 63 5.69 -10.02 -12.38
C ILE A 63 5.34 -9.87 -10.90
N HIS A 64 6.30 -9.40 -10.11
CA HIS A 64 6.08 -9.12 -8.69
C HIS A 64 5.80 -7.64 -8.43
N ILE A 65 4.89 -7.34 -7.51
CA ILE A 65 4.58 -5.98 -7.08
C ILE A 65 5.02 -5.83 -5.64
N ALA A 66 5.96 -4.93 -5.40
CA ALA A 66 6.64 -4.74 -4.12
C ALA A 66 6.76 -3.27 -3.74
N GLY A 67 7.36 -3.00 -2.58
CA GLY A 67 7.78 -1.66 -2.19
C GLY A 67 7.96 -1.48 -0.69
N GLY A 68 8.34 -0.27 -0.29
CA GLY A 68 8.50 0.13 1.11
C GLY A 68 7.17 0.32 1.84
N MET A 69 6.56 -0.77 2.31
CA MET A 69 5.19 -0.79 2.83
C MET A 69 4.97 0.14 4.04
N SER A 70 6.02 0.38 4.84
CA SER A 70 5.95 1.25 6.01
C SER A 70 5.94 2.76 5.71
N ASN A 71 6.24 3.17 4.47
CA ASN A 71 6.32 4.59 4.10
C ASN A 71 4.94 5.27 4.20
N VAL A 72 3.88 4.52 3.91
CA VAL A 72 2.49 4.98 3.93
C VAL A 72 2.08 5.64 5.25
N SER A 73 2.58 5.11 6.38
CA SER A 73 2.17 5.54 7.72
C SER A 73 3.03 6.66 8.31
N PHE A 74 4.03 7.17 7.59
CA PHE A 74 4.88 8.24 8.12
C PHE A 74 4.05 9.49 8.43
N GLY A 75 4.21 10.05 9.64
CA GLY A 75 3.44 11.20 10.12
C GLY A 75 2.09 10.87 10.77
N ILE A 76 1.66 9.60 10.76
CA ILE A 76 0.40 9.15 11.38
C ILE A 76 0.69 8.40 12.71
N PRO A 77 -0.12 8.60 13.78
CA PRO A 77 0.02 7.81 15.01
C PRO A 77 -0.30 6.32 14.80
N LYS A 78 0.05 5.45 15.75
CA LYS A 78 -0.24 4.00 15.68
C LYS A 78 0.17 3.34 14.35
N ARG A 79 1.34 3.73 13.80
CA ARG A 79 1.88 3.28 12.51
C ARG A 79 1.78 1.78 12.24
N ARG A 80 1.96 0.93 13.27
CA ARG A 80 1.86 -0.52 13.13
C ARG A 80 0.47 -0.95 12.63
N LEU A 81 -0.60 -0.40 13.20
CA LEU A 81 -1.98 -0.68 12.76
C LEU A 81 -2.16 -0.25 11.30
N VAL A 82 -1.73 0.97 10.94
CA VAL A 82 -1.81 1.47 9.56
C VAL A 82 -1.02 0.58 8.59
N ASN A 83 0.19 0.16 8.96
CA ASN A 83 1.02 -0.73 8.15
C ASN A 83 0.37 -2.11 7.97
N ASP A 84 -0.17 -2.71 9.04
CA ASP A 84 -0.83 -4.01 9.00
C ASP A 84 -2.06 -3.97 8.06
N VAL A 85 -2.86 -2.90 8.15
CA VAL A 85 -4.05 -2.71 7.30
C VAL A 85 -3.66 -2.38 5.86
N PHE A 86 -2.62 -1.56 5.64
CA PHE A 86 -2.14 -1.27 4.28
C PHE A 86 -1.60 -2.53 3.61
N LEU A 87 -0.83 -3.36 4.33
CA LEU A 87 -0.36 -4.65 3.81
C LEU A 87 -1.52 -5.56 3.43
N TYR A 88 -2.55 -5.66 4.27
CA TYR A 88 -3.76 -6.41 3.94
C TYR A 88 -4.39 -5.91 2.64
N LEU A 89 -4.63 -4.60 2.53
CA LEU A 89 -5.24 -4.00 1.33
C LEU A 89 -4.35 -4.15 0.09
N ALA A 90 -3.03 -4.03 0.23
CA ALA A 90 -2.08 -4.19 -0.87
C ALA A 90 -2.08 -5.64 -1.39
N ILE A 91 -2.10 -6.63 -0.49
CA ILE A 91 -2.22 -8.05 -0.85
C ILE A 91 -3.54 -8.31 -1.59
N GLU A 92 -4.66 -7.82 -1.05
CA GLU A 92 -5.98 -7.93 -1.70
C GLU A 92 -6.00 -7.25 -3.08
N SER A 93 -5.23 -6.18 -3.26
CA SER A 93 -5.09 -5.47 -4.54
C SER A 93 -4.16 -6.20 -5.53
N GLY A 94 -3.41 -7.21 -5.09
CA GLY A 94 -2.54 -8.02 -5.94
C GLY A 94 -1.04 -7.90 -5.68
N ALA A 95 -0.60 -7.20 -4.63
CA ALA A 95 0.80 -7.20 -4.22
C ALA A 95 1.22 -8.55 -3.63
N ASP A 96 2.42 -9.02 -3.96
CA ASP A 96 2.93 -10.35 -3.59
C ASP A 96 4.31 -10.29 -2.89
N ALA A 97 4.92 -9.10 -2.81
CA ALA A 97 6.18 -8.87 -2.13
C ALA A 97 6.18 -7.52 -1.40
N GLY A 98 7.14 -7.33 -0.49
CA GLY A 98 7.23 -6.07 0.25
C GLY A 98 8.45 -5.97 1.13
N ILE A 99 8.95 -4.75 1.30
CA ILE A 99 9.98 -4.41 2.28
C ILE A 99 9.25 -4.01 3.57
N VAL A 100 9.35 -4.89 4.57
CA VAL A 100 8.67 -4.76 5.87
C VAL A 100 9.66 -4.92 7.01
N ASP A 101 9.27 -4.51 8.21
CA ASP A 101 9.99 -4.87 9.44
C ASP A 101 9.52 -6.25 9.93
N PRO A 102 10.34 -7.31 9.80
CA PRO A 102 9.94 -8.67 10.14
C PRO A 102 9.79 -8.91 11.65
N ILE A 103 10.31 -8.01 12.50
CA ILE A 103 10.18 -8.14 13.96
C ILE A 103 8.78 -7.69 14.40
N THR A 104 8.26 -6.64 13.78
CA THR A 104 6.97 -6.05 14.17
C THR A 104 5.79 -6.54 13.33
N THR A 105 6.03 -6.96 12.08
CA THR A 105 5.00 -7.49 11.18
C THR A 105 5.48 -8.76 10.51
N SER A 106 4.95 -9.91 10.97
CA SER A 106 5.18 -11.21 10.30
C SER A 106 4.35 -11.31 9.02
N ALA A 107 4.75 -12.20 8.10
CA ALA A 107 4.06 -12.43 6.83
C ALA A 107 2.57 -12.81 7.01
N SER A 108 2.22 -13.53 8.08
CA SER A 108 0.85 -13.97 8.36
C SER A 108 -0.02 -12.91 9.04
N ARG A 109 0.60 -11.89 9.65
CA ARG A 109 -0.11 -10.93 10.51
C ARG A 109 -1.16 -10.12 9.75
N PRO A 110 -0.87 -9.51 8.59
CA PRO A 110 -1.88 -8.79 7.80
C PRO A 110 -3.08 -9.66 7.44
N LEU A 111 -2.88 -10.97 7.23
CA LEU A 111 -3.94 -11.92 6.89
C LEU A 111 -4.81 -12.34 8.10
N SER A 112 -4.39 -11.98 9.31
CA SER A 112 -5.07 -12.33 10.57
C SER A 112 -5.71 -11.14 11.29
N ILE A 113 -5.72 -9.96 10.67
CA ILE A 113 -6.34 -8.78 11.28
C ILE A 113 -7.87 -8.96 11.35
N ASP A 114 -8.48 -8.42 12.41
CA ASP A 114 -9.93 -8.38 12.51
C ASP A 114 -10.47 -7.21 11.67
N ILE A 115 -10.86 -7.51 10.43
CA ILE A 115 -11.41 -6.55 9.47
C ILE A 115 -12.71 -5.89 9.92
N LYS A 116 -13.39 -6.43 10.95
CA LYS A 116 -14.61 -5.86 11.53
C LYS A 116 -14.34 -5.05 12.79
N SER A 117 -13.10 -5.00 13.25
CA SER A 117 -12.75 -4.21 14.43
C SER A 117 -12.75 -2.73 14.09
N LYS A 118 -13.21 -1.91 15.03
CA LYS A 118 -13.28 -0.47 14.84
C LYS A 118 -11.92 0.19 14.48
N PRO A 119 -10.79 -0.20 15.09
CA PRO A 119 -9.49 0.35 14.71
C PRO A 119 -9.10 0.04 13.26
N VAL A 120 -9.42 -1.16 12.77
CA VAL A 120 -9.13 -1.56 11.39
C VAL A 120 -10.02 -0.80 10.41
N GLU A 121 -11.33 -0.67 10.68
CA GLU A 121 -12.23 0.14 9.86
C GLU A 121 -11.72 1.58 9.71
N LEU A 122 -11.33 2.23 10.82
CA LEU A 122 -10.79 3.60 10.79
C LEU A 122 -9.49 3.70 9.98
N ALA A 123 -8.62 2.70 10.07
CA ALA A 123 -7.40 2.65 9.27
C ALA A 123 -7.71 2.41 7.78
N MET A 124 -8.73 1.62 7.44
CA MET A 124 -9.18 1.43 6.06
C MET A 124 -9.72 2.73 5.46
N GLU A 125 -10.60 3.44 6.17
CA GLU A 125 -11.13 4.74 5.72
C GLU A 125 -10.00 5.75 5.48
N LEU A 126 -9.01 5.77 6.39
CA LEU A 126 -7.81 6.60 6.23
C LEU A 126 -7.02 6.24 4.96
N LEU A 127 -6.73 4.97 4.74
CA LEU A 127 -5.92 4.50 3.60
C LEU A 127 -6.66 4.61 2.27
N GLN A 128 -8.00 4.52 2.29
CA GLN A 128 -8.84 4.68 1.12
C GLN A 128 -9.15 6.14 0.80
N GLY A 129 -8.61 7.10 1.56
CA GLY A 129 -8.78 8.54 1.32
C GLY A 129 -10.19 9.06 1.64
N ASN A 130 -10.88 8.40 2.57
CA ASN A 130 -12.22 8.78 3.03
C ASN A 130 -12.16 9.51 4.40
N ASP A 131 -10.96 9.74 4.94
CA ASP A 131 -10.72 10.52 6.16
C ASP A 131 -9.90 11.77 5.84
N ASP A 132 -10.59 12.86 5.52
CA ASP A 132 -9.94 14.13 5.19
C ASP A 132 -9.01 14.61 6.32
N PHE A 133 -7.77 14.91 5.95
CA PHE A 133 -6.69 15.29 6.86
C PHE A 133 -6.43 14.29 8.01
N ALA A 134 -6.83 13.02 7.84
CA ALA A 134 -6.74 11.99 8.88
C ALA A 134 -7.45 12.36 10.19
N MET A 135 -8.45 13.26 10.16
CA MET A 135 -9.03 13.83 11.36
C MET A 135 -9.71 12.78 12.24
N ASN A 136 -10.48 11.87 11.64
CA ASN A 136 -11.21 10.86 12.40
C ASN A 136 -10.23 9.88 13.05
N TYR A 137 -9.22 9.43 12.31
CA TYR A 137 -8.20 8.52 12.82
C TYR A 137 -7.38 9.15 13.97
N ILE A 138 -6.96 10.40 13.82
CA ILE A 138 -6.19 11.12 14.84
C ILE A 138 -7.03 11.36 16.10
N ASN A 139 -8.31 11.68 15.96
CA ASN A 139 -9.21 11.86 17.10
C ASN A 139 -9.45 10.53 17.85
N ALA A 140 -9.69 9.43 17.11
CA ALA A 140 -9.80 8.09 17.69
C ALA A 140 -8.53 7.70 18.47
N PHE A 141 -7.34 7.99 17.92
CA PHE A 141 -6.08 7.79 18.64
C PHE A 141 -6.04 8.56 19.97
N ARG A 142 -6.42 9.83 19.96
CA ARG A 142 -6.41 10.70 21.16
C ARG A 142 -7.39 10.23 22.24
N ASN A 143 -8.50 9.63 21.83
CA ASN A 143 -9.52 9.11 22.73
C ASN A 143 -9.20 7.71 23.27
N GLY A 144 -8.19 7.02 22.72
CA GLY A 144 -7.85 5.64 23.07
C GLY A 144 -8.69 4.59 22.35
N ASP A 145 -9.40 4.97 21.28
CA ASP A 145 -10.30 4.09 20.53
C ASP A 145 -9.57 3.13 19.56
N LEU A 146 -8.23 3.24 19.47
CA LEU A 146 -7.36 2.44 18.60
C LEU A 146 -6.55 1.37 19.37
N GLU A 147 -6.91 1.10 20.62
CA GLU A 147 -6.30 0.03 21.44
C GLU A 147 -6.96 -1.34 21.22
#